data_AF-J3AT47-F1
#
_entry.id   AF-J3AT47-F1
#
_cell.length_a   1.000
_cell.length_b   1.000
_cell.length_c   1.000
_cell.angle_alpha   90.00
_cell.angle_beta   90.00
_cell.angle_gamma   90.00
#
_symmetry.space_group_name_H-M   'P 1'
#
loop_
_entity.id
_entity.type
_entity.pdbx_description
1 polymer ?
#
loop_
_entity_poly.entity_id
_entity_poly.type
_entity_poly.pdbx_seq_one_letter_code
_entity_poly.pdbx_strand_id
1 'polypeptide(L)'
;MNERALFVHSEVDTEIIDYQSQPLRLEFVLDGRRRTYIADCLRQKFDGSLELVEVKHDQRALRDPDYALKIQAVAKVCQALQWSFRVVHGAPLRAKSTFNTNVGIVQQYRFVKFGAREIHLAGEALAQAGGEIAFGRLAEILGERRIGRAQICAMMVGRIVRIDLQSALNDNSVVRSPGSSLTSSEARA
;
A
#
# COMPACT_ATOMS: atom_id res chain seq x y z
N MET A 1 -13.46 -8.92 -5.62
CA MET A 1 -12.88 -9.74 -4.53
C MET A 1 -12.21 -8.81 -3.52
N ASN A 2 -12.32 -9.09 -2.22
CA ASN A 2 -11.77 -8.19 -1.19
C ASN A 2 -10.23 -8.14 -1.24
N GLU A 3 -9.58 -9.29 -1.39
CA GLU A 3 -8.12 -9.43 -1.45
C GLU A 3 -7.51 -8.66 -2.62
N ARG A 4 -8.12 -8.75 -3.81
CA ARG A 4 -7.69 -7.94 -4.96
C ARG A 4 -7.64 -6.45 -4.66
N ALA A 5 -8.59 -5.92 -3.89
CA ALA A 5 -8.55 -4.51 -3.50
C ALA A 5 -7.38 -4.23 -2.55
N LEU A 6 -7.09 -5.14 -1.60
CA LEU A 6 -5.90 -5.03 -0.74
C LEU A 6 -4.60 -4.99 -1.57
N PHE A 7 -4.46 -5.88 -2.57
CA PHE A 7 -3.26 -5.96 -3.40
C PHE A 7 -3.06 -4.71 -4.25
N VAL A 8 -4.13 -4.19 -4.86
CA VAL A 8 -4.08 -2.93 -5.61
C VAL A 8 -3.64 -1.76 -4.71
N HIS A 9 -4.15 -1.70 -3.48
CA HIS A 9 -3.71 -0.68 -2.52
C HIS A 9 -2.26 -0.88 -2.09
N SER A 10 -1.82 -2.12 -1.83
CA SER A 10 -0.42 -2.46 -1.53
C SER A 10 0.56 -2.09 -2.63
N GLU A 11 0.13 -2.21 -3.89
CA GLU A 11 0.96 -1.91 -5.05
C GLU A 11 1.19 -0.40 -5.23
N VAL A 12 0.20 0.41 -4.84
CA VAL A 12 0.24 1.88 -4.97
C VAL A 12 0.81 2.56 -3.72
N ASP A 13 0.64 1.98 -2.54
CA ASP A 13 1.17 2.50 -1.29
C ASP A 13 2.71 2.38 -1.26
N THR A 14 3.40 3.52 -1.39
CA THR A 14 4.86 3.59 -1.41
C THR A 14 5.51 3.20 -0.09
N GLU A 15 4.75 3.12 1.01
CA GLU A 15 5.28 2.65 2.31
C GLU A 15 5.32 1.12 2.39
N ILE A 16 4.63 0.41 1.49
CA ILE A 16 4.74 -1.03 1.33
C ILE A 16 5.77 -1.30 0.24
N ILE A 17 6.85 -2.02 0.51
CA ILE A 17 7.89 -2.32 -0.49
C ILE A 17 7.71 -3.67 -1.18
N ASP A 18 7.08 -4.62 -0.50
CA ASP A 18 6.73 -5.94 -1.05
C ASP A 18 5.43 -6.45 -0.41
N TYR A 19 4.74 -7.34 -1.11
CA TYR A 19 3.60 -8.06 -0.56
C TYR A 19 3.43 -9.44 -1.21
N GLN A 20 2.97 -10.41 -0.42
CA GLN A 20 2.77 -11.77 -0.87
C GLN A 20 1.38 -12.27 -0.47
N SER A 21 0.64 -12.84 -1.42
CA SER A 21 -0.66 -13.47 -1.18
C SER A 21 -0.48 -14.88 -0.62
N GLN A 22 -1.24 -15.25 0.40
CA GLN A 22 -1.18 -16.59 1.01
C GLN A 22 0.25 -17.07 1.34
N PRO A 23 1.08 -16.24 2.00
CA PRO A 23 2.52 -16.46 2.08
C PRO A 23 2.93 -17.56 3.05
N LEU A 24 2.07 -17.85 4.02
CA LEU A 24 2.40 -18.79 5.09
C LEU A 24 1.16 -19.47 5.66
N ARG A 25 1.40 -20.62 6.28
CA ARG A 25 0.44 -21.42 7.01
C ARG A 25 0.91 -21.55 8.46
N LEU A 26 0.10 -21.09 9.39
CA LEU A 26 0.31 -21.30 10.83
C LEU A 26 -0.45 -22.53 11.29
N GLU A 27 0.20 -23.37 12.07
CA GLU A 27 -0.41 -24.50 12.74
C GLU A 27 -0.13 -24.43 14.23
N PHE A 28 -1.18 -24.50 15.04
CA PHE A 28 -1.06 -24.34 16.49
C PHE A 28 -2.18 -25.10 17.21
N VAL A 29 -1.98 -25.34 18.50
CA VAL A 29 -2.99 -25.93 19.37
C VAL A 29 -3.72 -24.82 20.12
N LEU A 30 -5.04 -24.81 20.04
CA LEU A 30 -5.92 -23.90 20.76
C LEU A 30 -7.06 -24.72 21.37
N ASP A 31 -7.21 -24.65 22.69
CA ASP A 31 -8.18 -25.44 23.46
C ASP A 31 -8.12 -26.95 23.17
N GLY A 32 -6.90 -27.50 23.15
CA GLY A 32 -6.64 -28.92 22.89
C GLY A 32 -6.89 -29.37 21.45
N ARG A 33 -7.26 -28.46 20.54
CA ARG A 33 -7.51 -28.76 19.12
C ARG A 33 -6.42 -28.17 18.24
N ARG A 34 -5.94 -28.95 17.27
CA ARG A 34 -5.07 -28.44 16.20
C ARG A 34 -5.88 -27.50 15.31
N ARG A 35 -5.36 -26.30 15.08
CA ARG A 35 -5.92 -25.28 14.18
C ARG A 35 -4.92 -25.00 13.07
N THR A 36 -5.46 -24.63 11.92
CA THR A 36 -4.69 -24.16 10.77
C THR A 36 -5.20 -22.77 10.38
N TYR A 37 -4.27 -21.88 10.08
CA TYR A 37 -4.55 -20.54 9.59
C TYR A 37 -3.66 -20.26 8.38
N ILE A 38 -4.25 -19.75 7.30
CA ILE A 38 -3.54 -19.28 6.11
C ILE A 38 -3.81 -17.78 6.06
N ALA A 39 -2.74 -16.99 6.04
CA ALA A 39 -2.88 -15.54 5.99
C ALA A 39 -3.26 -15.08 4.58
N ASP A 40 -4.09 -14.05 4.45
CA ASP A 40 -4.45 -13.56 3.11
C ASP A 40 -3.27 -12.80 2.47
N CYS A 41 -2.50 -12.05 3.27
CA CYS A 41 -1.38 -11.24 2.79
C CYS A 41 -0.30 -11.03 3.86
N LEU A 42 0.96 -11.00 3.45
CA LEU A 42 2.07 -10.45 4.23
C LEU A 42 2.61 -9.24 3.46
N ARG A 43 2.77 -8.12 4.15
CA ARG A 43 3.35 -6.89 3.61
C ARG A 43 4.67 -6.61 4.28
N GLN A 44 5.66 -6.20 3.50
CA GLN A 44 6.89 -5.62 4.00
C GLN A 44 6.80 -4.10 3.86
N LYS A 45 7.02 -3.38 4.96
CA LYS A 45 7.04 -1.93 4.98
C LYS A 45 8.44 -1.40 4.66
N PHE A 46 8.52 -0.13 4.30
CA PHE A 46 9.78 0.54 3.97
C PHE A 46 10.80 0.50 5.13
N ASP A 47 10.34 0.56 6.38
CA ASP A 47 11.18 0.44 7.58
C ASP A 47 11.67 -0.99 7.86
N GLY A 48 11.35 -1.95 6.97
CA GLY A 48 11.67 -3.36 7.11
C GLY A 48 10.70 -4.16 7.97
N SER A 49 9.74 -3.51 8.62
CA SER A 49 8.74 -4.21 9.45
C SER A 49 7.77 -5.03 8.60
N LEU A 50 7.27 -6.11 9.20
CA LEU A 50 6.31 -7.00 8.57
C LEU A 50 4.90 -6.81 9.13
N GLU A 51 3.91 -6.84 8.25
CA GLU A 51 2.47 -6.76 8.58
C GLU A 51 1.74 -7.95 7.97
N LEU A 52 1.21 -8.82 8.82
CA LEU A 52 0.32 -9.90 8.42
C LEU A 52 -1.11 -9.37 8.36
N VAL A 53 -1.78 -9.53 7.22
CA VAL A 53 -3.11 -8.98 6.96
C VAL A 53 -4.11 -10.10 6.70
N GLU A 54 -5.20 -10.06 7.45
CA GLU A 54 -6.43 -10.83 7.19
C GLU A 54 -7.47 -9.92 6.55
N VAL A 55 -8.11 -10.36 5.47
CA VAL A 55 -9.14 -9.59 4.76
C VAL A 55 -10.52 -10.15 5.04
N LYS A 56 -11.42 -9.29 5.54
CA LYS A 56 -12.84 -9.64 5.75
C LYS A 56 -13.78 -8.72 5.00
N HIS A 57 -15.00 -9.20 4.76
CA HIS A 57 -16.03 -8.38 4.14
C HIS A 57 -16.45 -7.25 5.08
N ASP A 58 -16.80 -7.60 6.31
CA ASP A 58 -17.21 -6.69 7.37
C ASP A 58 -16.87 -7.26 8.77
N GLN A 59 -17.18 -6.49 9.81
CA GLN A 59 -16.91 -6.84 11.22
C GLN A 59 -17.70 -8.05 11.73
N ARG A 60 -18.79 -8.47 11.06
CA ARG A 60 -19.60 -9.61 11.50
C ARG A 60 -18.81 -10.90 11.47
N ALA A 61 -17.76 -10.97 10.64
CA ALA A 61 -16.82 -12.07 10.62
C ALA A 61 -16.15 -12.34 11.98
N LEU A 62 -16.02 -11.32 12.84
CA LEU A 62 -15.42 -11.45 14.17
C LEU A 62 -16.45 -11.75 15.28
N ARG A 63 -17.74 -11.92 14.95
CA ARG A 63 -18.78 -12.26 15.93
C ARG A 63 -18.79 -13.72 16.34
N ASP A 64 -18.21 -14.61 15.52
CA ASP A 64 -18.01 -16.00 15.89
C ASP A 64 -16.89 -16.09 16.95
N PRO A 65 -17.19 -16.56 18.18
CA PRO A 65 -16.21 -16.67 19.25
C PRO A 65 -15.03 -17.59 18.90
N ASP A 66 -15.26 -18.68 18.17
CA ASP A 66 -14.18 -19.62 17.78
C ASP A 66 -13.22 -18.95 16.80
N TYR A 67 -13.78 -18.20 15.85
CA TYR A 67 -12.99 -17.42 14.90
C TYR A 67 -12.22 -16.29 15.59
N ALA A 68 -12.85 -15.57 16.53
CA ALA A 68 -12.21 -14.51 17.29
C ALA A 68 -11.03 -15.04 18.11
N LEU A 69 -11.19 -16.19 18.79
CA LEU A 69 -10.12 -16.85 19.54
C LEU A 69 -8.96 -17.27 18.62
N LYS A 70 -9.27 -17.84 17.45
CA LYS A 70 -8.26 -18.18 16.43
C LYS A 70 -7.46 -16.95 15.99
N ILE A 71 -8.12 -15.83 15.73
CA ILE A 71 -7.46 -14.59 15.31
C ILE A 71 -6.63 -13.96 16.42
N GLN A 72 -7.08 -14.03 17.67
CA GLN A 72 -6.27 -13.61 18.82
C GLN A 72 -5.00 -14.47 18.96
N ALA A 73 -5.08 -15.79 18.73
CA ALA A 73 -3.92 -16.66 18.74
C ALA A 73 -2.91 -16.28 17.64
N VAL A 74 -3.39 -16.00 16.42
CA VAL A 74 -2.55 -15.51 15.32
C VAL A 74 -1.88 -14.17 15.67
N ALA A 75 -2.61 -13.24 16.29
CA ALA A 75 -2.06 -11.95 16.71
C ALA A 75 -0.93 -12.12 17.74
N LYS A 76 -1.07 -13.05 18.69
CA LYS A 76 -0.01 -13.40 19.67
C LYS A 76 1.22 -13.98 19.00
N VAL A 77 1.03 -14.87 18.00
CA VAL A 77 2.14 -15.42 17.20
C VAL A 77 2.87 -14.28 16.47
N CYS A 78 2.14 -13.38 15.80
CA CYS A 78 2.73 -12.23 15.12
C CYS A 78 3.52 -11.35 16.08
N GLN A 79 2.95 -11.04 17.26
CA GLN A 79 3.62 -10.26 18.29
C GLN A 79 4.93 -10.91 18.74
N ALA A 80 4.95 -12.23 18.96
CA ALA A 80 6.15 -12.96 19.33
C ALA A 80 7.25 -12.92 18.24
N LEU A 81 6.84 -12.80 16.98
CA LEU A 81 7.73 -12.60 15.83
C LEU A 81 8.08 -11.13 15.56
N GLN A 82 7.60 -10.21 16.41
CA GLN A 82 7.73 -8.75 16.21
C GLN A 82 7.08 -8.24 14.91
N TRP A 83 6.04 -8.94 14.44
CA TRP A 83 5.23 -8.54 13.29
C TRP A 83 3.96 -7.83 13.77
N SER A 84 3.48 -6.89 12.96
CA SER A 84 2.14 -6.33 13.15
C SER A 84 1.08 -7.26 12.53
N PHE A 85 -0.11 -7.30 13.15
CA PHE A 85 -1.25 -8.06 12.63
C PHE A 85 -2.45 -7.13 12.47
N ARG A 86 -3.13 -7.20 11.32
CA ARG A 86 -4.29 -6.36 11.03
C ARG A 86 -5.40 -7.15 10.34
N VAL A 87 -6.63 -6.95 10.79
CA VAL A 87 -7.82 -7.33 10.03
C VAL A 87 -8.28 -6.12 9.22
N VAL A 88 -8.31 -6.24 7.89
CA VAL A 88 -8.74 -5.19 6.96
C VAL A 88 -10.11 -5.53 6.38
N HIS A 89 -11.02 -4.56 6.39
CA HIS A 89 -12.31 -4.72 5.74
C HIS A 89 -12.24 -4.32 4.27
N GLY A 90 -12.73 -5.19 3.39
CA GLY A 90 -12.70 -4.96 1.95
C GLY A 90 -13.67 -3.86 1.49
N ALA A 91 -14.76 -3.62 2.21
CA ALA A 91 -15.77 -2.63 1.82
C ALA A 91 -15.17 -1.20 1.71
N PRO A 92 -14.43 -0.68 2.72
CA PRO A 92 -13.69 0.58 2.60
C PRO A 92 -12.74 0.66 1.40
N LEU A 93 -12.01 -0.41 1.09
CA LEU A 93 -11.05 -0.42 -0.04
C LEU A 93 -11.72 -0.32 -1.42
N ARG A 94 -13.03 -0.59 -1.49
CA ARG A 94 -13.85 -0.52 -2.71
C ARG A 94 -14.87 0.60 -2.71
N ALA A 95 -14.93 1.39 -1.64
CA ALA A 95 -15.82 2.53 -1.55
C ALA A 95 -15.50 3.52 -2.68
N LYS A 96 -16.52 4.25 -3.16
CA LYS A 96 -16.33 5.33 -4.13
C LYS A 96 -15.79 6.58 -3.44
N SER A 97 -14.54 6.53 -3.00
CA SER A 97 -13.82 7.66 -2.41
C SER A 97 -12.86 8.27 -3.44
N THR A 98 -12.46 9.53 -3.21
CA THR A 98 -11.41 10.20 -3.98
C THR A 98 -10.12 9.39 -3.98
N PHE A 99 -9.69 8.93 -2.80
CA PHE A 99 -8.51 8.10 -2.64
C PHE A 99 -8.58 6.81 -3.47
N ASN A 100 -9.66 6.04 -3.39
CA ASN A 100 -9.79 4.79 -4.14
C ASN A 100 -9.88 5.03 -5.65
N THR A 101 -10.48 6.15 -6.06
CA THR A 101 -10.52 6.55 -7.48
C THR A 101 -9.11 6.84 -7.99
N ASN A 102 -8.32 7.59 -7.22
CA ASN A 102 -6.94 7.91 -7.55
C ASN A 102 -6.04 6.66 -7.57
N VAL A 103 -6.18 5.75 -6.59
CA VAL A 103 -5.52 4.44 -6.60
C VAL A 103 -5.84 3.69 -7.89
N GLY A 104 -7.11 3.69 -8.31
CA GLY A 104 -7.53 3.10 -9.59
C GLY A 104 -6.84 3.74 -10.80
N ILE A 105 -6.71 5.06 -10.83
CA ILE A 105 -6.00 5.78 -11.91
C ILE A 105 -4.52 5.40 -11.94
N VAL A 106 -3.83 5.38 -10.79
CA VAL A 106 -2.42 4.98 -10.72
C VAL A 106 -2.24 3.55 -11.23
N GLN A 107 -3.10 2.63 -10.79
CA GLN A 107 -3.04 1.21 -11.14
C GLN A 107 -3.21 0.96 -12.64
N GLN A 108 -4.01 1.78 -13.34
CA GLN A 108 -4.18 1.68 -14.80
C GLN A 108 -2.86 1.79 -15.56
N TYR A 109 -1.89 2.52 -15.02
CA TYR A 109 -0.60 2.76 -15.66
C TYR A 109 0.56 1.92 -15.09
N ARG A 110 0.31 0.97 -14.19
CA ARG A 110 1.36 0.20 -13.49
C ARG A 110 2.38 -0.52 -14.38
N PHE A 111 2.03 -0.81 -15.64
CA PHE A 111 2.92 -1.47 -16.61
C PHE A 111 3.57 -0.52 -17.62
N VAL A 112 3.33 0.79 -17.50
CA VAL A 112 3.99 1.77 -18.35
C VAL A 112 5.49 1.73 -18.06
N LYS A 113 6.28 1.65 -19.13
CA LYS A 113 7.73 1.56 -19.04
C LYS A 113 8.33 2.93 -18.71
N PHE A 114 9.28 2.92 -17.80
CA PHE A 114 10.20 4.01 -17.51
C PHE A 114 11.58 3.39 -17.24
N GLY A 115 12.65 4.13 -17.52
CA GLY A 115 14.02 3.65 -17.34
C GLY A 115 14.87 4.62 -16.52
N ALA A 116 16.19 4.38 -16.56
CA ALA A 116 17.16 5.19 -15.83
C ALA A 116 17.07 6.69 -16.17
N ARG A 117 16.78 7.03 -17.43
CA ARG A 117 16.59 8.42 -17.87
C ARG A 117 15.44 9.10 -17.13
N GLU A 118 14.25 8.49 -17.12
CA GLU A 118 13.07 9.07 -16.48
C GLU A 118 13.23 9.15 -14.96
N ILE A 119 13.84 8.12 -14.35
CA ILE A 119 14.17 8.13 -12.91
C ILE A 119 15.11 9.30 -12.59
N HIS A 120 16.16 9.50 -13.40
CA HIS A 120 17.11 10.59 -13.22
C HIS A 120 16.44 11.96 -13.37
N LEU A 121 15.63 12.16 -14.42
CA LEU A 121 14.90 13.40 -14.65
C LEU A 121 13.93 13.73 -13.51
N ALA A 122 13.20 12.74 -12.99
CA ALA A 122 12.31 12.95 -11.85
C ALA A 122 13.08 13.30 -10.57
N GLY A 123 14.19 12.60 -10.30
CA GLY A 123 15.03 12.87 -9.15
C GLY A 123 15.64 14.28 -9.19
N GLU A 124 16.17 14.69 -10.35
CA GLU A 124 16.72 16.03 -10.56
C GLU A 124 15.63 17.10 -10.41
N ALA A 125 14.46 16.92 -11.01
CA ALA A 125 13.35 17.86 -10.92
C ALA A 125 12.86 18.03 -9.47
N LEU A 126 12.74 16.93 -8.72
CA LEU A 126 12.39 16.97 -7.30
C LEU A 126 13.45 17.69 -6.48
N ALA A 127 14.74 17.41 -6.71
CA ALA A 127 15.84 18.07 -6.00
C ALA A 127 15.87 19.58 -6.27
N GLN A 128 15.70 20.00 -7.52
CA GLN A 128 15.65 21.41 -7.92
C GLN A 128 14.43 22.15 -7.34
N ALA A 129 13.31 21.45 -7.14
CA ALA A 129 12.08 22.00 -6.57
C ALA A 129 12.03 21.94 -5.02
N GLY A 130 13.10 21.52 -4.35
CA GLY A 130 13.15 21.44 -2.88
C GLY A 130 12.40 20.24 -2.28
N GLY A 131 12.21 19.18 -3.06
CA GLY A 131 11.64 17.89 -2.62
C GLY A 131 10.17 17.67 -3.00
N GLU A 132 9.48 18.70 -3.49
CA GLU A 132 8.08 18.61 -3.95
C GLU A 132 7.90 19.27 -5.30
N ILE A 133 7.13 18.66 -6.19
CA ILE A 133 6.82 19.22 -7.51
C ILE A 133 5.36 18.93 -7.89
N ALA A 134 4.74 19.84 -8.64
CA ALA A 134 3.42 19.62 -9.20
C ALA A 134 3.44 18.49 -10.24
N PHE A 135 2.44 17.60 -10.19
CA PHE A 135 2.30 16.44 -11.07
C PHE A 135 2.35 16.80 -12.56
N GLY A 136 1.66 17.87 -12.96
CA GLY A 136 1.66 18.34 -14.34
C GLY A 136 3.02 18.84 -14.79
N ARG A 137 3.75 19.53 -13.90
CA ARG A 137 5.09 20.04 -14.19
C ARG A 137 6.10 18.90 -14.37
N LEU A 138 6.05 17.90 -13.50
CA LEU A 138 6.89 16.71 -13.66
C LEU A 138 6.54 15.95 -14.94
N ALA A 139 5.26 15.90 -15.33
CA ALA A 139 4.85 15.22 -16.54
C ALA A 139 5.44 15.87 -17.80
N GLU A 140 5.51 17.21 -17.83
CA GLU A 140 6.16 17.96 -18.92
C GLU A 140 7.67 17.70 -19.02
N ILE A 141 8.33 17.51 -17.88
CA ILE A 141 9.78 17.23 -17.82
C ILE A 141 10.09 15.83 -18.38
N LEU A 142 9.24 14.85 -18.06
CA LEU A 142 9.45 13.46 -18.47
C LEU A 142 9.17 13.24 -19.98
N GLY A 143 8.25 14.00 -20.57
CA GLY A 143 7.97 13.97 -21.99
C GLY A 143 6.63 14.62 -22.38
N GLU A 144 5.99 14.10 -23.44
CA GLU A 144 4.65 14.53 -23.81
C GLU A 144 3.67 14.31 -22.64
N ARG A 145 2.81 15.31 -22.35
CA ARG A 145 1.97 15.35 -21.15
C ARG A 145 1.24 14.03 -20.86
N ARG A 146 0.68 13.35 -21.86
CA ARG A 146 -0.02 12.06 -21.65
C ARG A 146 0.94 10.95 -21.21
N ILE A 147 2.10 10.86 -21.84
CA ILE A 147 3.14 9.86 -21.55
C ILE A 147 3.75 10.14 -20.17
N GLY A 148 4.13 11.39 -19.90
CA GLY A 148 4.72 11.80 -18.62
C GLY A 148 3.79 11.49 -17.44
N ARG A 149 2.49 11.80 -17.56
CA ARG A 149 1.50 11.45 -16.52
C ARG A 149 1.42 9.95 -16.27
N ALA A 150 1.42 9.15 -17.34
CA ALA A 150 1.39 7.70 -17.26
C ALA A 150 2.67 7.15 -16.59
N GLN A 151 3.83 7.73 -16.90
CA GLN A 151 5.11 7.39 -16.29
C GLN A 151 5.14 7.74 -14.81
N ILE A 152 4.66 8.91 -14.37
CA ILE A 152 4.62 9.26 -12.94
C ILE A 152 3.79 8.26 -12.14
N CYS A 153 2.62 7.86 -12.66
CA CYS A 153 1.80 6.83 -12.03
C CYS A 153 2.55 5.48 -11.93
N ALA A 154 3.22 5.06 -13.00
CA ALA A 154 4.03 3.83 -12.97
C ALA A 154 5.22 3.93 -12.02
N MET A 155 5.84 5.10 -11.94
CA MET A 155 6.93 5.39 -11.00
C MET A 155 6.47 5.37 -9.55
N MET A 156 5.20 5.68 -9.25
CA MET A 156 4.63 5.48 -7.91
C MET A 156 4.54 4.00 -7.56
N VAL A 157 4.04 3.16 -8.48
CA VAL A 157 4.05 1.70 -8.31
C VAL A 157 5.47 1.16 -8.17
N GLY A 158 6.41 1.70 -8.95
CA GLY A 158 7.84 1.38 -8.87
C GLY A 158 8.56 1.98 -7.66
N ARG A 159 7.86 2.69 -6.76
CA ARG A 159 8.42 3.33 -5.56
C ARG A 159 9.57 4.28 -5.86
N ILE A 160 9.49 4.98 -6.99
CA ILE A 160 10.43 6.04 -7.38
C ILE A 160 9.92 7.42 -6.94
N VAL A 161 8.60 7.60 -6.89
CA VAL A 161 7.93 8.84 -6.47
C VAL A 161 6.71 8.51 -5.63
N ARG A 162 6.21 9.48 -4.85
CA ARG A 162 4.94 9.40 -4.11
C ARG A 162 4.03 10.53 -4.58
N ILE A 163 2.80 10.20 -4.95
CA ILE A 163 1.76 11.17 -5.28
C ILE A 163 0.82 11.31 -4.08
N ASP A 164 0.41 12.53 -3.74
CA ASP A 164 -0.70 12.71 -2.80
C ASP A 164 -2.04 12.32 -3.45
N LEU A 165 -2.65 11.26 -2.93
CA LEU A 165 -3.91 10.70 -3.43
C LEU A 165 -5.14 11.16 -2.62
N GLN A 166 -5.00 12.03 -1.61
CA GLN A 166 -6.12 12.48 -0.77
C GLN A 166 -7.10 13.38 -1.53
N SER A 167 -6.57 14.23 -2.41
CA SER A 167 -7.36 15.10 -3.29
C SER A 167 -7.46 14.53 -4.70
N ALA A 168 -8.49 14.93 -5.47
CA ALA A 168 -8.67 14.43 -6.84
C ALA A 168 -7.41 14.65 -7.68
N LEU A 169 -6.90 13.58 -8.31
CA LEU A 169 -5.63 13.62 -9.04
C LEU A 169 -5.72 14.60 -10.23
N ASN A 170 -4.91 15.65 -10.20
CA ASN A 170 -4.85 16.67 -11.23
C ASN A 170 -3.41 17.20 -11.39
N ASP A 171 -3.20 18.19 -12.25
CA ASP A 171 -1.85 18.71 -12.53
C ASP A 171 -1.19 19.42 -11.34
N ASN A 172 -1.97 19.88 -10.35
CA ASN A 172 -1.48 20.48 -9.12
C ASN A 172 -1.28 19.47 -7.99
N SER A 173 -1.58 18.19 -8.20
CA SER A 173 -1.30 17.15 -7.21
C SER A 173 0.19 17.12 -6.90
N VAL A 174 0.53 17.03 -5.61
CA VAL A 174 1.92 17.06 -5.17
C VAL A 174 2.58 15.70 -5.42
N VAL A 175 3.76 15.73 -6.02
CA VAL A 175 4.67 14.59 -6.18
C VAL A 175 5.91 14.85 -5.34
N ARG A 176 6.35 13.82 -4.61
CA ARG A 176 7.51 13.85 -3.71
C ARG A 176 8.39 12.64 -3.96
N SER A 177 9.62 12.67 -3.43
CA SER A 177 10.40 11.44 -3.27
C SER A 177 9.67 10.47 -2.31
N PRO A 178 9.77 9.15 -2.52
CA PRO A 178 9.30 8.17 -1.56
C PRO A 178 10.04 8.39 -0.23
N GLY A 179 9.30 8.49 0.86
CA GLY A 179 9.88 8.83 2.16
C GLY A 179 10.67 7.68 2.77
N SER A 180 11.81 8.00 3.37
CA SER A 180 12.23 7.42 4.64
C SER A 180 11.42 8.11 5.74
N SER A 181 10.34 7.45 6.20
CA SER A 181 9.55 7.75 7.41
C SER A 181 9.41 9.23 7.83
N LEU A 182 8.20 9.78 7.67
CA LEU A 182 7.74 10.83 8.59
C LEU A 182 7.79 10.26 10.01
N THR A 183 8.56 10.89 10.87
CA THR A 183 8.65 10.57 12.29
C THR A 183 7.28 10.53 12.93
N SER A 184 7.06 9.47 13.71
CA SER A 184 5.93 9.21 14.58
C SER A 184 5.62 10.37 15.53
N SER A 185 4.84 11.36 15.10
CA SER A 185 4.08 12.22 16.01
C SER A 185 2.95 12.89 15.24
N GLU A 186 1.74 12.33 15.31
CA GLU A 186 0.43 13.01 15.22
C GLU A 186 -0.72 12.04 14.90
N ALA A 187 -0.84 10.95 15.66
CA ALA A 187 -2.07 10.17 15.68
C ALA A 187 -2.31 9.58 17.08
N ARG A 188 -2.39 10.46 18.07
CA ARG A 188 -3.12 10.23 19.31
C ARG A 188 -3.90 11.50 19.67
N ALA A 189 -5.13 11.55 19.18
CA ALA A 189 -6.26 12.22 19.80
C ALA A 189 -7.50 11.41 19.45
#